data_AF-A0A2S2PRH1-F1
#
_entry.id   AF-A0A2S2PRH1-F1
#
_cell.length_a   1.000
_cell.length_b   1.000
_cell.length_c   1.000
_cell.angle_alpha   90.00
_cell.angle_beta   90.00
_cell.angle_gamma   90.00
#
_symmetry.space_group_name_H-M   'P 1'
#
loop_
_entity.id
_entity.type
_entity.pdbx_description
1 polymer ?
#
loop_
_entity_poly.entity_id
_entity_poly.type
_entity_poly.pdbx_seq_one_letter_code
_entity_poly.pdbx_strand_id
1 'polypeptide(L)'
;TLIKNQTNISHLPFESTSVQYSSKHNGLYLFVSRLLRPLWNIKAVNMETTDGITYTANIVSPDDCSFIANHLQTLHSFINNYSKMLANYSRIPLDTSRRTAIQDAHQSESKSIECLKQLVVFSAEVFNLWKLLSEHKFHIIAKELIDHEQR
;
A
#
# COMPACT_ATOMS: atom_id res chain seq x y z
N THR A 1 52.08 7.53 8.67
CA THR A 1 51.13 6.94 7.70
C THR A 1 50.38 5.78 8.33
N LEU A 2 49.20 6.02 8.90
CA LEU A 2 48.01 5.17 8.73
C LEU A 2 46.83 5.84 9.46
N ILE A 3 45.93 6.41 8.67
CA ILE A 3 44.60 6.81 9.11
C ILE A 3 43.76 5.54 9.18
N LYS A 4 43.09 5.28 10.30
CA LYS A 4 41.85 4.51 10.34
C LYS A 4 40.95 5.05 11.45
N ASN A 5 40.21 6.09 11.08
CA ASN A 5 38.92 6.40 11.69
C ASN A 5 37.99 5.22 11.46
N GLN A 6 37.54 4.57 12.54
CA GLN A 6 36.23 3.94 12.55
C GLN A 6 35.51 4.44 13.79
N THR A 7 34.67 5.44 13.53
CA THR A 7 33.67 5.97 14.44
C THR A 7 32.80 4.83 14.96
N ASN A 8 32.94 4.60 16.26
CA ASN A 8 32.00 3.86 17.09
C ASN A 8 30.65 4.59 17.01
N ILE A 9 29.76 4.13 16.13
CA ILE A 9 28.33 4.49 16.16
C ILE A 9 27.62 3.26 16.69
N SER A 10 27.78 3.03 17.99
CA SER A 10 26.91 2.15 18.75
C SER A 10 25.56 2.85 18.95
N HIS A 11 24.49 2.10 18.66
CA HIS A 11 23.12 2.30 19.14
C HIS A 11 22.15 3.08 18.22
N LEU A 12 21.66 2.42 17.17
CA LEU A 12 20.32 2.67 16.65
C LEU A 12 19.33 1.73 17.38
N PRO A 13 18.25 2.23 18.01
CA PRO A 13 17.28 1.41 18.74
C PRO A 13 16.25 0.81 17.78
N PHE A 14 16.72 0.11 16.75
CA PHE A 14 15.90 -0.70 15.86
C PHE A 14 16.57 -2.05 15.68
N GLU A 15 16.83 -2.73 16.80
CA GLU A 15 16.88 -4.18 16.78
C GLU A 15 15.42 -4.67 16.70
N SER A 16 14.78 -4.43 15.54
CA SER A 16 13.62 -5.20 15.16
C SER A 16 14.13 -6.64 15.12
N THR A 17 13.64 -7.48 16.02
CA THR A 17 13.66 -8.93 15.87
C THR A 17 13.26 -9.22 14.43
N SER A 18 14.25 -9.45 13.56
CA SER A 18 14.02 -9.37 12.12
C SER A 18 13.32 -10.65 11.73
N VAL A 19 11.99 -10.65 11.82
CA VAL A 19 11.15 -11.71 11.29
C VAL A 19 11.50 -11.81 9.81
N GLN A 20 12.25 -12.86 9.46
CA GLN A 20 12.63 -13.10 8.07
C GLN A 20 11.43 -13.69 7.34
N TYR A 21 10.72 -12.83 6.60
CA TYR A 21 9.65 -13.26 5.71
C TYR A 21 10.20 -13.90 4.44
N SER A 22 9.38 -14.75 3.81
CA SER A 22 9.75 -15.38 2.55
C SER A 22 10.04 -14.36 1.43
N SER A 23 10.87 -14.75 0.46
CA SER A 23 11.11 -13.93 -0.74
C SER A 23 9.83 -13.62 -1.51
N LYS A 24 8.83 -14.51 -1.44
CA LYS A 24 7.50 -14.30 -2.03
C LYS A 24 6.78 -13.14 -1.34
N HIS A 25 6.76 -13.12 -0.01
CA HIS A 25 6.21 -12.02 0.77
C HIS A 25 6.89 -10.70 0.40
N ASN A 26 8.22 -10.66 0.43
CA ASN A 26 8.99 -9.45 0.14
C ASN A 26 8.76 -8.94 -1.29
N GLY A 27 8.74 -9.84 -2.28
CA GLY A 27 8.43 -9.52 -3.66
C GLY A 27 7.04 -8.90 -3.82
N LEU A 28 6.05 -9.41 -3.10
CA LEU A 28 4.69 -8.90 -3.15
C LEU A 28 4.58 -7.48 -2.57
N TYR A 29 5.19 -7.23 -1.40
CA TYR A 29 5.26 -5.89 -0.80
C TYR A 29 6.00 -4.88 -1.69
N LEU A 30 7.10 -5.32 -2.30
CA LEU A 30 7.89 -4.51 -3.24
C LEU A 30 7.13 -4.19 -4.53
N PHE A 31 6.25 -5.08 -4.98
CA PHE A 31 5.39 -4.84 -6.14
C PHE A 31 4.29 -3.82 -5.80
N VAL A 32 3.56 -4.04 -4.71
CA VAL A 32 2.48 -3.13 -4.26
C VAL A 32 3.02 -1.73 -3.99
N SER A 33 4.14 -1.61 -3.27
CA SER A 33 4.75 -0.31 -2.98
C SER A 33 5.16 0.45 -4.25
N ARG A 34 5.71 -0.23 -5.26
CA ARG A 34 6.03 0.38 -6.56
C ARG A 34 4.78 0.82 -7.32
N LEU A 35 3.71 0.02 -7.27
CA LEU A 35 2.45 0.34 -7.94
C LEU A 35 1.78 1.58 -7.32
N LEU A 36 1.85 1.73 -5.99
CA LEU A 36 1.27 2.85 -5.27
C LEU A 36 2.13 4.13 -5.33
N ARG A 37 3.45 3.99 -5.48
CA ARG A 37 4.43 5.09 -5.43
C ARG A 37 4.07 6.33 -6.25
N PRO A 38 3.54 6.23 -7.49
CA PRO A 38 3.24 7.41 -8.29
C PRO A 38 2.24 8.35 -7.64
N LEU A 39 1.25 7.82 -6.90
CA LEU A 39 0.17 8.61 -6.31
C LEU A 39 0.29 8.78 -4.79
N TRP A 40 1.09 7.95 -4.11
CA TRP A 40 1.13 7.89 -2.64
C TRP A 40 1.53 9.19 -1.95
N ASN A 41 2.42 9.98 -2.57
CA ASN A 41 2.93 11.23 -2.00
C ASN A 41 2.50 12.49 -2.77
N ILE A 42 1.58 12.37 -3.73
CA ILE A 42 1.08 13.53 -4.46
C ILE A 42 0.05 14.26 -3.60
N LYS A 43 0.15 15.59 -3.53
CA LYS A 43 -0.94 16.40 -2.97
C LYS A 43 -2.14 16.24 -3.86
N ALA A 44 -3.19 15.61 -3.36
CA ALA A 44 -4.35 15.27 -4.18
C ALA A 44 -5.08 16.53 -4.70
N VAL A 45 -5.03 17.63 -3.95
CA VAL A 45 -5.64 18.93 -4.29
C VAL A 45 -4.57 20.02 -4.32
N ASN A 46 -4.61 20.86 -5.36
CA ASN A 46 -3.93 22.16 -5.37
C ASN A 46 -4.96 23.28 -5.31
N MET A 47 -4.64 24.36 -4.60
CA MET A 47 -5.35 25.63 -4.70
C MET A 47 -4.63 26.48 -5.73
N GLU A 48 -5.28 26.73 -6.86
CA GLU A 48 -4.78 27.64 -7.88
C GLU A 48 -5.52 28.97 -7.76
N THR A 49 -4.81 30.08 -7.96
CA THR A 49 -5.40 31.42 -7.95
C THR A 49 -5.24 32.01 -9.34
N THR A 50 -6.35 32.15 -10.06
CA THR A 50 -6.38 32.80 -11.38
C THR A 50 -7.42 33.93 -11.30
N ASP A 51 -7.05 35.13 -11.76
CA ASP A 51 -7.90 36.33 -11.73
C ASP A 51 -8.47 36.72 -10.35
N GLY A 52 -7.74 36.45 -9.27
CA GLY A 52 -8.14 36.79 -7.90
C GLY A 52 -9.18 35.84 -7.29
N ILE A 53 -9.59 34.79 -8.01
CA ILE A 53 -10.48 33.74 -7.52
C ILE A 53 -9.65 32.48 -7.24
N THR A 54 -9.66 32.03 -5.99
CA THR A 54 -9.05 30.76 -5.59
C THR A 54 -9.97 29.60 -5.94
N TYR A 55 -9.51 28.64 -6.75
CA TYR A 55 -10.21 27.40 -7.01
C TYR A 55 -9.36 26.18 -6.62
N THR A 56 -10.01 25.17 -6.08
CA THR A 56 -9.42 23.86 -5.79
C THR A 56 -9.42 23.01 -7.06
N ALA A 57 -8.24 22.77 -7.62
CA ALA A 57 -8.05 21.88 -8.76
C ALA A 57 -7.55 20.52 -8.30
N ASN A 58 -8.15 19.46 -8.84
CA ASN A 58 -7.61 18.11 -8.70
C ASN A 58 -6.40 17.96 -9.64
N ILE A 59 -5.26 17.54 -9.09
CA ILE A 59 -4.01 17.38 -9.85
C ILE A 59 -3.93 15.99 -10.47
N VAL A 60 -4.63 15.01 -9.89
CA VAL A 60 -4.46 13.61 -10.26
C VAL A 60 -5.35 13.27 -11.44
N SER A 61 -4.77 12.76 -12.52
CA SER A 61 -5.55 12.31 -13.66
C SER A 61 -6.50 11.16 -13.26
N PRO A 62 -7.79 11.22 -13.61
CA PRO A 62 -8.73 10.12 -13.35
C PRO A 62 -8.31 8.81 -14.04
N ASP A 63 -7.60 8.91 -15.18
CA ASP A 63 -7.06 7.76 -15.90
C ASP A 63 -5.97 7.04 -15.10
N ASP A 64 -5.10 7.79 -14.43
CA ASP A 64 -4.02 7.23 -13.58
C ASP A 64 -4.61 6.53 -12.35
N CYS A 65 -5.63 7.12 -11.73
CA CYS A 65 -6.38 6.48 -10.65
C CYS A 65 -7.04 5.18 -11.11
N SER A 66 -7.70 5.20 -12.28
CA SER A 66 -8.34 4.03 -12.87
C SER A 66 -7.32 2.93 -13.17
N PHE A 67 -6.17 3.30 -13.74
CA PHE A 67 -5.08 2.38 -14.04
C PHE A 67 -4.59 1.67 -12.77
N ILE A 68 -4.26 2.42 -11.71
CA ILE A 68 -3.75 1.86 -10.47
C ILE A 68 -4.81 1.01 -9.76
N ALA A 69 -6.06 1.48 -9.69
CA ALA A 69 -7.16 0.74 -9.09
C ALA A 69 -7.40 -0.62 -9.77
N ASN A 70 -7.36 -0.66 -11.11
CA ASN A 70 -7.53 -1.91 -11.87
C ASN A 70 -6.38 -2.90 -11.65
N HIS A 71 -5.14 -2.40 -11.56
CA HIS A 71 -3.97 -3.23 -11.26
C HIS A 71 -4.05 -3.82 -9.84
N LEU A 72 -4.50 -3.04 -8.85
CA LEU A 72 -4.71 -3.49 -7.48
C LEU A 72 -5.80 -4.56 -7.39
N GLN A 73 -6.93 -4.38 -8.08
CA GLN A 73 -8.03 -5.37 -8.10
C GLN A 73 -7.62 -6.68 -8.77
N THR A 74 -6.85 -6.59 -9.86
CA THR A 74 -6.29 -7.76 -10.55
C THR A 74 -5.31 -8.50 -9.65
N LEU A 75 -4.43 -7.77 -8.95
CA LEU A 75 -3.51 -8.34 -7.98
C LEU A 75 -4.24 -9.03 -6.83
N HIS A 76 -5.27 -8.40 -6.27
CA HIS A 76 -6.08 -9.00 -5.19
C HIS A 76 -6.71 -10.32 -5.65
N SER A 77 -7.30 -10.33 -6.85
CA SER A 77 -7.87 -11.54 -7.45
C SER A 77 -6.83 -12.63 -7.66
N PHE A 78 -5.65 -12.27 -8.17
CA PHE A 78 -4.52 -13.18 -8.34
C PHE A 78 -4.09 -13.82 -7.01
N ILE A 79 -3.85 -13.02 -5.97
CA ILE A 79 -3.42 -13.52 -4.65
C ILE A 79 -4.46 -14.50 -4.08
N ASN A 80 -5.74 -14.16 -4.18
CA ASN A 80 -6.82 -15.01 -3.66
C ASN A 80 -6.94 -16.34 -4.42
N ASN A 81 -6.82 -16.31 -5.75
CA ASN A 81 -6.84 -17.52 -6.57
C ASN A 81 -5.60 -18.40 -6.32
N TYR A 82 -4.43 -17.78 -6.21
CA TYR A 82 -3.17 -18.47 -5.90
C TYR A 82 -3.22 -19.14 -4.52
N SER A 83 -3.78 -18.46 -3.51
CA SER A 83 -3.96 -19.03 -2.17
C SER A 83 -4.86 -20.27 -2.18
N LYS A 84 -5.96 -20.26 -2.96
CA LYS A 84 -6.85 -21.43 -3.11
C LYS A 84 -6.14 -22.60 -3.81
N MET A 85 -5.34 -22.32 -4.84
CA MET A 85 -4.57 -23.32 -5.56
C MET A 85 -3.53 -24.01 -4.67
N LEU A 86 -2.80 -23.24 -3.85
CA LEU A 86 -1.82 -23.75 -2.89
C LEU A 86 -2.44 -24.60 -1.79
N ALA A 87 -3.60 -24.19 -1.26
CA ALA A 87 -4.33 -24.96 -0.26
C ALA A 87 -4.73 -26.36 -0.79
N ASN A 88 -5.00 -26.46 -2.10
CA ASN A 88 -5.30 -27.74 -2.74
C ASN A 88 -4.06 -28.63 -2.90
N TYR A 89 -2.87 -28.04 -3.08
CA TYR A 89 -1.62 -28.77 -3.29
C TYR A 89 -0.97 -29.26 -1.99
N SER A 90 -1.18 -28.58 -0.87
CA SER A 90 -0.42 -28.80 0.37
C SER A 90 -0.99 -29.88 1.30
N ARG A 91 -1.76 -30.85 0.79
CA ARG A 91 -2.34 -31.96 1.60
C ARG A 91 -1.33 -33.06 1.98
N ILE A 92 -0.06 -32.73 2.17
CA ILE A 92 0.97 -33.69 2.57
C ILE A 92 1.14 -33.61 4.09
N PRO A 93 0.93 -34.70 4.86
CA PRO A 93 1.13 -34.69 6.30
C PRO A 93 2.61 -34.54 6.63
N LEU A 94 2.98 -33.48 7.36
CA LEU A 94 4.36 -33.25 7.82
C LEU A 94 4.48 -33.47 9.34
N ASP A 95 5.62 -34.07 9.71
CA ASP A 95 5.97 -34.63 11.01
C ASP A 95 5.88 -33.64 12.19
N THR A 96 5.57 -34.18 13.38
CA THR A 96 4.99 -33.42 14.51
C THR A 96 5.98 -32.55 15.29
N SER A 97 7.29 -32.76 15.13
CA SER A 97 8.30 -32.24 16.05
C SER A 97 8.92 -30.88 15.65
N ARG A 98 8.89 -30.49 14.36
CA ARG A 98 9.39 -29.17 13.88
C ARG A 98 8.31 -28.07 13.90
N ARG A 99 7.17 -28.31 14.55
CA ARG A 99 5.94 -27.53 14.38
C ARG A 99 6.02 -26.11 14.94
N THR A 100 6.48 -25.89 16.16
CA THR A 100 6.23 -24.61 16.88
C THR A 100 6.87 -23.40 16.20
N ALA A 101 8.19 -23.37 16.03
CA ALA A 101 8.86 -22.20 15.44
C ALA A 101 8.51 -21.96 13.96
N ILE A 102 8.29 -23.03 13.17
CA ILE A 102 7.91 -22.92 11.75
C ILE A 102 6.44 -22.47 11.63
N GLN A 103 5.57 -22.96 12.51
CA GLN A 103 4.16 -22.58 12.56
C GLN A 103 4.00 -21.12 12.97
N ASP A 104 4.77 -20.66 13.96
CA ASP A 104 4.76 -19.25 14.40
C ASP A 104 5.23 -18.31 13.28
N ALA A 105 6.30 -18.67 12.56
CA ALA A 105 6.78 -17.91 11.39
C ALA A 105 5.75 -17.90 10.25
N HIS A 106 5.14 -19.05 9.95
CA HIS A 106 4.10 -19.18 8.92
C HIS A 106 2.83 -18.40 9.27
N GLN A 107 2.43 -18.39 10.54
CA GLN A 107 1.28 -17.64 11.04
C GLN A 107 1.53 -16.13 10.95
N SER A 108 2.74 -15.68 11.31
CA SER A 108 3.15 -14.28 11.17
C SER A 108 3.13 -13.82 9.72
N GLU A 109 3.71 -14.61 8.81
CA GLU A 109 3.68 -14.33 7.37
C GLU A 109 2.24 -14.30 6.82
N SER A 110 1.41 -15.26 7.21
CA SER A 110 -0.01 -15.32 6.78
C SER A 110 -0.78 -14.08 7.22
N LYS A 111 -0.58 -13.63 8.46
CA LYS A 111 -1.19 -12.40 8.98
C LYS A 111 -0.72 -11.17 8.21
N SER A 112 0.59 -11.07 7.96
CA SER A 112 1.17 -9.97 7.19
C SER A 112 0.59 -9.87 5.78
N ILE A 113 0.52 -11.00 5.07
CA ILE A 113 -0.09 -11.07 3.73
C ILE A 113 -1.57 -10.68 3.75
N GLU A 114 -2.31 -11.06 4.79
CA GLU A 114 -3.72 -10.68 4.91
C GLU A 114 -3.88 -9.17 5.09
N CYS A 115 -3.05 -8.54 5.92
CA CYS A 115 -3.01 -7.07 6.03
C CYS A 115 -2.67 -6.41 4.69
N LEU A 116 -1.74 -6.99 3.90
CA LEU A 116 -1.42 -6.47 2.56
C LEU A 116 -2.63 -6.56 1.61
N LYS A 117 -3.38 -7.66 1.62
CA LYS A 117 -4.59 -7.78 0.79
C LYS A 117 -5.62 -6.72 1.15
N GLN A 118 -5.85 -6.50 2.44
CA GLN A 118 -6.74 -5.44 2.91
C GLN A 118 -6.26 -4.07 2.43
N LEU A 119 -4.96 -3.77 2.56
CA LEU A 119 -4.39 -2.53 2.05
C LEU A 119 -4.61 -2.36 0.54
N VAL A 120 -4.44 -3.42 -0.25
CA VAL A 120 -4.67 -3.41 -1.70
C VAL A 120 -6.12 -3.07 -2.03
N VAL A 121 -7.09 -3.64 -1.30
CA VAL A 121 -8.52 -3.34 -1.46
C VAL A 121 -8.82 -1.90 -1.09
N PHE A 122 -8.40 -1.45 0.11
CA PHE A 122 -8.62 -0.07 0.55
C PHE A 122 -7.99 0.95 -0.40
N SER A 123 -6.77 0.67 -0.89
CA SER A 123 -6.11 1.54 -1.86
C SER A 123 -6.91 1.64 -3.15
N ALA A 124 -7.43 0.51 -3.66
CA ALA A 124 -8.27 0.51 -4.86
C ALA A 124 -9.58 1.29 -4.66
N GLU A 125 -10.23 1.13 -3.50
CA GLU A 125 -11.44 1.88 -3.14
C GLU A 125 -11.16 3.39 -3.09
N VAL A 126 -10.07 3.80 -2.45
CA VAL A 126 -9.66 5.22 -2.37
C VAL A 126 -9.39 5.78 -3.77
N PHE A 127 -8.70 5.05 -4.65
CA PHE A 127 -8.46 5.54 -6.01
C PHE A 127 -9.73 5.58 -6.87
N ASN A 128 -10.64 4.63 -6.69
CA ASN A 128 -11.94 4.66 -7.36
C ASN A 128 -12.80 5.86 -6.88
N LEU A 129 -12.79 6.14 -5.58
CA LEU A 129 -13.43 7.32 -5.03
C LEU A 129 -12.77 8.60 -5.54
N TRP A 130 -11.45 8.65 -5.54
CA TRP A 130 -10.71 9.81 -6.04
C TRP A 130 -11.00 10.08 -7.52
N LYS A 131 -11.06 9.01 -8.34
CA LYS A 131 -11.49 9.08 -9.73
C LYS A 131 -12.89 9.67 -9.85
N LEU A 132 -13.87 9.16 -9.10
CA LEU A 132 -15.24 9.66 -9.11
C LEU A 132 -15.28 11.15 -8.76
N LEU A 133 -14.57 11.55 -7.71
CA LEU A 133 -14.44 12.95 -7.31
C LEU A 133 -13.80 13.83 -8.39
N SER A 134 -12.84 13.28 -9.13
CA SER A 134 -12.14 13.95 -10.23
C SER A 134 -13.00 14.13 -11.48
N GLU A 135 -13.91 13.19 -11.76
CA GLU A 135 -14.84 13.21 -12.90
C GLU A 135 -16.06 14.13 -12.65
N HIS A 136 -16.53 14.20 -11.40
CA HIS A 136 -17.56 15.14 -11.00
C HIS A 136 -16.96 16.54 -10.77
N LYS A 137 -17.79 17.57 -10.75
CA LYS A 137 -17.38 18.98 -10.55
C LYS A 137 -16.76 19.18 -9.15
N PHE A 138 -15.53 18.70 -8.95
CA PHE A 138 -14.80 18.70 -7.68
C PHE A 138 -14.81 20.08 -7.04
N HIS A 139 -14.67 21.13 -7.86
CA HIS A 139 -14.74 22.52 -7.43
C HIS A 139 -16.06 22.92 -6.77
N ILE A 140 -17.20 22.33 -7.14
CA ILE A 140 -18.50 22.61 -6.50
C ILE A 140 -18.57 21.90 -5.15
N ILE A 141 -18.18 20.63 -5.09
CA ILE A 141 -18.19 19.84 -3.85
C ILE A 141 -17.24 20.45 -2.83
N ALA A 142 -16.03 20.81 -3.26
CA ALA A 142 -15.04 21.47 -2.41
C ALA A 142 -15.53 22.82 -1.91
N LYS A 143 -16.21 23.62 -2.75
CA LYS A 143 -16.77 24.92 -2.34
C LYS A 143 -17.86 24.77 -1.28
N GLU A 144 -18.83 23.87 -1.49
CA GLU A 144 -19.91 23.61 -0.52
C GLU A 144 -19.38 23.03 0.80
N LEU A 145 -18.34 22.19 0.76
CA LEU A 145 -17.71 21.65 1.97
C LEU A 145 -16.93 22.73 2.75
N ILE A 146 -16.16 23.58 2.06
CA ILE A 146 -15.44 24.69 2.69
C ILE A 146 -16.41 25.66 3.37
N ASP A 147 -17.54 25.97 2.72
CA ASP A 147 -18.57 26.84 3.29
C ASP A 147 -19.26 26.21 4.52
N HIS A 148 -19.30 24.88 4.63
CA HIS A 148 -19.89 24.16 5.77
C HIS A 148 -18.90 23.94 6.93
N GLU A 149 -17.59 23.83 6.67
CA GLU A 149 -16.55 23.65 7.70
C GLU A 149 -16.16 24.97 8.39
N GLN A 150 -16.52 26.12 7.82
CA GLN A 150 -16.33 27.47 8.39
C GLN A 150 -17.47 27.90 9.35
N ARG A 151 -18.40 27.01 9.69
CA ARG A 151 -19.50 27.26 10.65
C ARG A 151 -19.31 26.48 11.95
#